data_AF-A0A8D8MVD1-F1
#
_entry.id   AF-A0A8D8MVD1-F1
#
_cell.length_a   1.000
_cell.length_b   1.000
_cell.length_c   1.000
_cell.angle_alpha   90.00
_cell.angle_beta   90.00
_cell.angle_gamma   90.00
#
_symmetry.space_group_name_H-M   'P 1'
#
loop_
_entity.id
_entity.type
_entity.pdbx_description
1 polymer ?
#
loop_
_entity_poly.entity_id
_entity_poly.type
_entity_poly.pdbx_seq_one_letter_code
_entity_poly.pdbx_strand_id
1 'polypeptide(L)'
;MNGWKAFIGSRLPIVASRARIASAEPWTGQDQLPKHQKRSNQSQTRHALLDLRRQAIPLERQRQVLYELVQQLERSPSEKAFAVQEGAIELLKELRHSPDPAIVDSARLGLTLLGYVGPLPGQGIRILSIDGGGIRGLIVMELLRKLEKMTNRRIFDLFDIVCGVSAGANLVCALASEKNVTLDECIHLYKKTSHTIFHRPSTLDKLAGASRLVSSHAYYDAEMWEGLLKKHVGYWRIIDTSKLTHVPKICCVSTTICDQHIDAHVFRNYTFPLNVQSVYAGSHTARLWEVVRASTAAPAYFGDFQLEGQLHQDGGILYNNPTTVAIHEAKCLWPNER
;
A
#
# COMPACT_ATOMS: atom_id res chain seq x y z
N MET A 1 16.11 44.44 -22.52
CA MET A 1 17.24 43.57 -22.94
C MET A 1 18.27 43.56 -21.81
N ASN A 2 18.79 42.36 -21.52
CA ASN A 2 19.90 42.02 -20.63
C ASN A 2 19.60 41.96 -19.12
N GLY A 3 19.57 40.72 -18.61
CA GLY A 3 19.47 40.41 -17.18
C GLY A 3 19.23 38.93 -16.83
N TRP A 4 19.02 38.05 -17.82
CA TRP A 4 18.70 36.62 -17.63
C TRP A 4 19.79 35.69 -18.17
N LYS A 5 21.03 35.79 -17.67
CA LYS A 5 22.10 34.79 -17.88
C LYS A 5 23.11 34.81 -16.73
N ALA A 6 22.74 34.26 -15.57
CA ALA A 6 23.69 33.91 -14.51
C ALA A 6 23.04 32.97 -13.47
N PHE A 7 22.58 31.78 -13.85
CA PHE A 7 22.33 30.69 -12.90
C PHE A 7 22.33 29.32 -13.62
N ILE A 8 23.36 29.10 -14.45
CA ILE A 8 23.70 27.78 -15.00
C ILE A 8 25.19 27.62 -14.78
N GLY A 9 25.58 26.85 -13.76
CA GLY A 9 26.99 26.55 -13.53
C GLY A 9 27.45 26.59 -12.08
N SER A 10 26.73 25.95 -11.16
CA SER A 10 27.35 25.47 -9.92
C SER A 10 26.84 24.07 -9.63
N ARG A 11 27.68 23.07 -9.96
CA ARG A 11 27.52 21.70 -9.48
C ARG A 11 27.57 21.76 -7.96
N LEU A 12 26.41 21.66 -7.32
CA LEU A 12 26.36 21.40 -5.89
C LEU A 12 27.01 20.03 -5.66
N PRO A 13 28.05 19.92 -4.83
CA PRO A 13 28.60 18.63 -4.48
C PRO A 13 27.49 17.84 -3.77
N ILE A 14 27.17 16.66 -4.31
CA ILE A 14 26.44 15.63 -3.59
C ILE A 14 27.37 15.22 -2.45
N VAL A 15 27.28 15.94 -1.33
CA VAL A 15 27.80 15.46 -0.06
C VAL A 15 26.84 14.36 0.34
N ALA A 16 27.16 13.14 -0.08
CA ALA A 16 26.67 11.95 0.57
C ALA A 16 27.14 12.06 2.02
N SER A 17 26.28 12.58 2.90
CA SER A 17 26.50 12.45 4.32
C SER A 17 26.49 10.95 4.57
N ARG A 18 27.69 10.41 4.83
CA ARG A 18 27.86 9.17 5.57
C ARG A 18 27.37 9.43 7.00
N ALA A 19 26.07 9.71 7.15
CA ALA A 19 25.38 9.27 8.34
C ALA A 19 25.58 7.76 8.30
N ARG A 20 26.29 7.23 9.30
CA ARG A 20 26.12 5.83 9.66
C ARG A 20 24.65 5.72 9.95
N ILE A 21 23.88 5.33 8.94
CA ILE A 21 22.67 4.57 9.12
C ILE A 21 23.12 3.56 10.17
N ALA A 22 22.64 3.71 11.40
CA ALA A 22 22.53 2.55 12.27
C ALA A 22 21.80 1.59 11.35
N SER A 23 22.55 0.67 10.76
CA SER A 23 22.03 -0.33 9.86
C SER A 23 20.76 -0.75 10.54
N ALA A 24 19.61 -0.53 9.91
CA ALA A 24 18.52 -1.47 10.09
C ALA A 24 19.25 -2.79 9.92
N GLU A 25 19.50 -3.49 11.04
CA GLU A 25 20.35 -4.67 10.99
C GLU A 25 19.78 -5.49 9.85
N PRO A 26 20.60 -5.91 8.88
CA PRO A 26 20.12 -6.31 7.57
C PRO A 26 19.21 -7.51 7.69
N TRP A 27 17.91 -7.34 7.98
CA TRP A 27 16.98 -8.38 8.44
C TRP A 27 17.74 -9.61 8.97
N THR A 28 18.59 -9.40 9.98
CA THR A 28 19.50 -10.42 10.54
C THR A 28 18.77 -11.39 11.46
N GLY A 29 17.46 -11.21 11.62
CA GLY A 29 16.56 -12.32 11.84
C GLY A 29 16.43 -13.13 10.55
N GLN A 30 17.46 -13.94 10.24
CA GLN A 30 17.09 -15.24 9.69
C GLN A 30 16.14 -15.83 10.73
N ASP A 31 14.87 -15.89 10.38
CA ASP A 31 14.04 -17.06 10.66
C ASP A 31 14.87 -18.28 10.24
N GLN A 32 15.82 -18.70 11.09
CA GLN A 32 16.35 -20.05 11.04
C GLN A 32 15.25 -20.93 11.62
N LEU A 33 14.15 -21.03 10.86
CA LEU A 33 13.22 -22.14 10.98
C LEU A 33 14.09 -23.38 11.12
N PRO A 34 13.89 -24.20 12.16
CA PRO A 34 14.68 -25.39 12.38
C PRO A 34 14.83 -26.16 11.07
N LYS A 35 16.02 -26.67 10.76
CA LYS A 35 16.31 -27.31 9.45
C LYS A 35 15.25 -28.36 9.06
N HIS A 36 14.68 -29.04 10.04
CA HIS A 36 13.56 -29.97 9.87
C HIS A 36 12.28 -29.29 9.37
N GLN A 37 11.87 -28.17 9.97
CA GLN A 37 10.69 -27.40 9.58
C GLN A 37 10.87 -26.81 8.17
N LYS A 38 12.05 -26.26 7.87
CA LYS A 38 12.37 -25.78 6.51
C LYS A 38 12.26 -26.90 5.46
N ARG A 39 12.80 -28.09 5.73
CA ARG A 39 12.69 -29.25 4.83
C ARG A 39 11.25 -29.71 4.66
N SER A 40 10.49 -29.76 5.75
CA SER A 40 9.06 -30.12 5.74
C SER A 40 8.27 -29.17 4.84
N ASN A 41 8.44 -27.87 5.04
CA ASN A 41 7.72 -26.86 4.29
C ASN A 41 8.11 -26.87 2.78
N GLN A 42 9.39 -27.04 2.46
CA GLN A 42 9.84 -27.20 1.07
C GLN A 42 9.23 -28.44 0.41
N SER A 43 9.13 -29.55 1.15
CA SER A 43 8.44 -30.76 0.68
C SER A 43 6.96 -30.48 0.40
N GLN A 44 6.26 -29.82 1.31
CA GLN A 44 4.86 -29.41 1.15
C GLN A 44 4.65 -28.51 -0.08
N THR A 45 5.51 -27.50 -0.26
CA THR A 45 5.48 -26.61 -1.43
C THR A 45 5.62 -27.43 -2.72
N ARG A 46 6.62 -28.32 -2.79
CA ARG A 46 6.84 -29.16 -3.97
C ARG A 46 5.63 -30.07 -4.25
N HIS A 47 5.09 -30.72 -3.22
CA HIS A 47 3.90 -31.56 -3.36
C HIS A 47 2.68 -30.78 -3.85
N ALA A 48 2.45 -29.57 -3.32
CA ALA A 48 1.35 -28.71 -3.77
C ALA A 48 1.52 -28.30 -5.25
N LEU A 49 2.72 -27.89 -5.66
CA LEU A 49 3.01 -27.54 -7.05
C LEU A 49 2.84 -28.74 -8.00
N LEU A 50 3.25 -29.94 -7.59
CA LEU A 50 3.04 -31.16 -8.37
C LEU A 50 1.56 -31.54 -8.49
N ASP A 51 0.79 -31.41 -7.41
CA ASP A 51 -0.65 -31.69 -7.41
C ASP A 51 -1.38 -30.73 -8.37
N LEU A 52 -1.08 -29.42 -8.28
CA LEU A 52 -1.64 -28.38 -9.14
C LEU A 52 -1.31 -28.53 -10.64
N ARG A 53 -0.20 -29.20 -10.99
CA ARG A 53 0.22 -29.46 -12.38
C ARG A 53 -0.48 -30.66 -13.02
N ARG A 54 -1.26 -31.45 -12.26
CA ARG A 54 -1.94 -32.63 -12.79
C ARG A 54 -3.04 -32.22 -13.78
N GLN A 55 -3.05 -32.86 -14.95
CA GLN A 55 -3.97 -32.54 -16.06
C GLN A 55 -5.47 -32.71 -15.72
N ALA A 56 -5.81 -33.49 -14.69
CA ALA A 56 -7.19 -33.84 -14.34
C ALA A 56 -7.50 -33.61 -12.85
N ILE A 57 -6.95 -32.55 -12.25
CA ILE A 57 -7.28 -32.17 -10.87
C ILE A 57 -8.71 -31.60 -10.79
N PRO A 58 -9.59 -32.09 -9.89
CA PRO A 58 -10.90 -31.48 -9.67
C PRO A 58 -10.77 -30.03 -9.19
N LEU A 59 -11.66 -29.13 -9.66
CA LEU A 59 -11.59 -27.70 -9.32
C LEU A 59 -11.58 -27.43 -7.81
N GLU A 60 -12.40 -28.14 -7.03
CA GLU A 60 -12.39 -27.97 -5.56
C GLU A 60 -11.05 -28.33 -4.93
N ARG A 61 -10.43 -29.43 -5.39
CA ARG A 61 -9.10 -29.83 -4.92
C ARG A 61 -8.05 -28.80 -5.35
N GLN A 62 -8.14 -28.29 -6.58
CA GLN A 62 -7.24 -27.25 -7.10
C GLN A 62 -7.35 -25.96 -6.28
N ARG A 63 -8.58 -25.51 -5.96
CA ARG A 63 -8.83 -24.37 -5.07
C ARG A 63 -8.18 -24.58 -3.70
N GLN A 64 -8.43 -25.72 -3.07
CA GLN A 64 -7.92 -26.03 -1.72
C GLN A 64 -6.39 -26.03 -1.68
N VAL A 65 -5.75 -26.76 -2.61
CA VAL A 65 -4.28 -26.87 -2.66
C VAL A 65 -3.65 -25.51 -2.96
N LEU A 66 -4.22 -24.74 -3.88
CA LEU A 66 -3.72 -23.40 -4.19
C LEU A 66 -3.86 -22.46 -3.00
N TYR A 67 -4.99 -22.49 -2.31
CA TYR A 67 -5.21 -21.69 -1.11
C TYR A 67 -4.18 -22.02 -0.01
N GLU A 68 -3.96 -23.31 0.27
CA GLU A 68 -2.96 -23.78 1.24
C GLU A 68 -1.54 -23.34 0.86
N LEU A 69 -1.17 -23.46 -0.42
CA LEU A 69 0.12 -23.00 -0.92
C LEU A 69 0.31 -21.49 -0.70
N VAL A 70 -0.70 -20.68 -1.04
CA VAL A 70 -0.64 -19.22 -0.87
C VAL A 70 -0.52 -18.83 0.61
N GLN A 71 -1.28 -19.50 1.49
CA GLN A 71 -1.15 -19.33 2.94
C GLN A 71 0.24 -19.69 3.46
N GLN A 72 0.85 -20.75 2.92
CA GLN A 72 2.21 -21.13 3.29
C GLN A 72 3.25 -20.08 2.84
N LEU A 73 3.13 -19.57 1.62
CA LEU A 73 4.02 -18.53 1.08
C LEU A 73 3.96 -17.23 1.90
N GLU A 74 2.79 -16.92 2.45
CA GLU A 74 2.59 -15.77 3.31
C GLU A 74 3.23 -15.97 4.69
N ARG A 75 3.07 -17.15 5.29
CA ARG A 75 3.62 -17.48 6.63
C ARG A 75 5.13 -17.73 6.63
N SER A 76 5.70 -18.15 5.50
CA SER A 76 7.12 -18.51 5.40
C SER A 76 7.82 -17.74 4.27
N PRO A 77 8.10 -16.43 4.42
CA PRO A 77 8.72 -15.63 3.37
C PRO A 77 10.10 -16.14 2.91
N SER A 78 10.83 -16.84 3.79
CA SER A 78 12.13 -17.46 3.49
C SER A 78 12.06 -18.58 2.43
N GLU A 79 10.86 -19.08 2.13
CA GLU A 79 10.63 -20.14 1.14
C GLU A 79 10.27 -19.62 -0.25
N LYS A 80 10.03 -18.31 -0.39
CA LYS A 80 9.69 -17.70 -1.69
C LYS A 80 10.72 -18.05 -2.76
N ALA A 81 12.01 -17.96 -2.42
CA ALA A 81 13.09 -18.31 -3.35
C ALA A 81 13.00 -19.78 -3.82
N PHE A 82 12.67 -20.70 -2.91
CA PHE A 82 12.50 -22.12 -3.25
C PHE A 82 11.26 -22.33 -4.13
N ALA A 83 10.12 -21.74 -3.78
CA ALA A 83 8.90 -21.84 -4.59
C ALA A 83 9.11 -21.30 -6.01
N VAL A 84 9.83 -20.17 -6.16
CA VAL A 84 10.21 -19.63 -7.46
C VAL A 84 11.09 -20.61 -8.24
N GLN A 85 12.11 -21.20 -7.60
CA GLN A 85 12.97 -22.22 -8.22
C GLN A 85 12.21 -23.47 -8.68
N GLU A 86 11.19 -23.90 -7.93
CA GLU A 86 10.33 -25.03 -8.28
C GLU A 86 9.28 -24.67 -9.36
N GLY A 87 9.31 -23.45 -9.91
CA GLY A 87 8.47 -23.01 -11.02
C GLY A 87 7.06 -22.56 -10.60
N ALA A 88 6.90 -22.06 -9.37
CA ALA A 88 5.60 -21.55 -8.89
C ALA A 88 5.10 -20.36 -9.73
N ILE A 89 5.98 -19.44 -10.16
CA ILE A 89 5.57 -18.25 -10.93
C ILE A 89 4.87 -18.66 -12.24
N GLU A 90 5.47 -19.57 -13.01
CA GLU A 90 4.90 -19.99 -14.29
C GLU A 90 3.56 -20.71 -14.10
N LEU A 91 3.47 -21.61 -13.11
CA LEU A 91 2.22 -22.28 -12.77
C LEU A 91 1.13 -21.28 -12.36
N LEU A 92 1.44 -20.31 -11.49
CA LEU A 92 0.46 -19.32 -11.06
C LEU A 92 0.06 -18.36 -12.19
N LYS A 93 0.97 -18.09 -13.15
CA LYS A 93 0.64 -17.34 -14.37
C LYS A 93 -0.36 -18.09 -15.24
N GLU A 94 -0.31 -19.41 -15.31
CA GLU A 94 -1.31 -20.22 -16.01
C GLU A 94 -2.64 -20.21 -15.23
N LEU A 95 -2.59 -20.47 -13.92
CA LEU A 95 -3.78 -20.55 -13.07
C LEU A 95 -4.58 -19.24 -12.97
N ARG A 96 -3.94 -18.08 -13.18
CA ARG A 96 -4.66 -16.78 -13.22
C ARG A 96 -5.63 -16.65 -14.41
N HIS A 97 -5.57 -17.58 -15.37
CA HIS A 97 -6.47 -17.67 -16.52
C HIS A 97 -7.54 -18.76 -16.35
N SER A 98 -7.66 -19.34 -15.14
CA SER A 98 -8.70 -20.31 -14.80
C SER A 98 -10.10 -19.72 -15.00
N PRO A 99 -11.10 -20.53 -15.40
CA PRO A 99 -12.51 -20.11 -15.38
C PRO A 99 -13.06 -19.89 -13.96
N ASP A 100 -12.30 -20.30 -12.95
CA ASP A 100 -12.70 -20.27 -11.54
C ASP A 100 -12.19 -19.01 -10.82
N PRO A 101 -13.08 -18.10 -10.37
CA PRO A 101 -12.65 -16.84 -9.76
C PRO A 101 -11.80 -17.01 -8.50
N ALA A 102 -12.07 -18.03 -7.67
CA ALA A 102 -11.31 -18.26 -6.44
C ALA A 102 -9.87 -18.71 -6.73
N ILE A 103 -9.69 -19.47 -7.82
CA ILE A 103 -8.36 -19.84 -8.32
C ILE A 103 -7.63 -18.63 -8.87
N VAL A 104 -8.32 -17.79 -9.66
CA VAL A 104 -7.75 -16.55 -10.20
C VAL A 104 -7.28 -15.63 -9.07
N ASP A 105 -8.11 -15.39 -8.07
CA ASP A 105 -7.78 -14.55 -6.92
C ASP A 105 -6.58 -15.10 -6.14
N SER A 106 -6.58 -16.40 -5.83
CA SER A 106 -5.48 -17.04 -5.11
C SER A 106 -4.19 -17.03 -5.93
N ALA A 107 -4.27 -17.26 -7.24
CA ALA A 107 -3.11 -17.21 -8.13
C ALA A 107 -2.50 -15.80 -8.20
N ARG A 108 -3.33 -14.77 -8.28
CA ARG A 108 -2.89 -13.36 -8.28
C ARG A 108 -2.25 -12.95 -6.95
N LEU A 109 -2.83 -13.36 -5.83
CA LEU A 109 -2.23 -13.13 -4.51
C LEU A 109 -0.90 -13.88 -4.39
N GLY A 110 -0.84 -15.14 -4.82
CA GLY A 110 0.40 -15.95 -4.83
C GLY A 110 1.51 -15.30 -5.66
N LEU A 111 1.21 -14.84 -6.88
CA LEU A 111 2.15 -14.10 -7.72
C LEU A 111 2.66 -12.84 -7.00
N THR A 112 1.76 -12.11 -6.36
CA THR A 112 2.08 -10.89 -5.61
C THR A 112 2.99 -11.18 -4.42
N LEU A 113 2.76 -12.27 -3.69
CA LEU A 113 3.60 -12.70 -2.56
C LEU A 113 4.98 -13.18 -3.00
N LEU A 114 5.09 -13.77 -4.19
CA LEU A 114 6.36 -14.20 -4.79
C LEU A 114 7.17 -13.04 -5.41
N GLY A 115 6.66 -11.80 -5.35
CA GLY A 115 7.32 -10.63 -5.91
C GLY A 115 7.24 -10.57 -7.43
N TYR A 116 6.29 -11.29 -8.05
CA TYR A 116 6.11 -11.24 -9.49
C TYR A 116 5.50 -9.90 -9.90
N VAL A 117 6.19 -9.20 -10.79
CA VAL A 117 5.73 -7.98 -11.44
C VAL A 117 5.63 -8.26 -12.93
N GLY A 118 4.44 -8.06 -13.49
CA GLY A 118 4.19 -8.26 -14.91
C GLY A 118 4.86 -7.18 -15.78
N PRO A 119 4.99 -7.42 -17.10
CA PRO A 119 5.44 -6.41 -18.04
C PRO A 119 4.48 -5.22 -18.07
N LEU A 120 5.01 -4.03 -18.34
CA LEU A 120 4.22 -2.81 -18.49
C LEU A 120 3.37 -2.89 -19.78
N PRO A 121 2.16 -2.28 -19.78
CA PRO A 121 1.29 -2.27 -20.96
C PRO A 121 1.76 -1.32 -22.07
N GLY A 122 2.75 -0.47 -21.81
CA GLY A 122 3.27 0.51 -22.76
C GLY A 122 4.70 0.94 -22.43
N GLN A 123 5.20 1.95 -23.14
CA GLN A 123 6.54 2.50 -22.91
C GLN A 123 6.56 3.38 -21.65
N GLY A 124 7.45 3.05 -20.73
CA GLY A 124 7.65 3.78 -19.49
C GLY A 124 6.60 3.48 -18.42
N ILE A 125 6.91 3.89 -17.19
CA ILE A 125 6.07 3.66 -16.01
C ILE A 125 5.16 4.87 -15.80
N ARG A 126 3.84 4.67 -15.79
CA ARG A 126 2.87 5.74 -15.50
C ARG A 126 2.59 5.78 -14.00
N ILE A 127 3.05 6.86 -13.36
CA ILE A 127 2.95 7.06 -11.91
C ILE A 127 1.93 8.15 -11.60
N LEU A 128 0.97 7.87 -10.72
CA LEU A 128 0.14 8.88 -10.08
C LEU A 128 0.56 9.04 -8.61
N SER A 129 0.88 10.27 -8.22
CA SER A 129 1.16 10.63 -6.82
C SER A 129 0.10 11.62 -6.34
N ILE A 130 -0.47 11.35 -5.16
CA ILE A 130 -1.58 12.13 -4.60
C ILE A 130 -1.17 12.65 -3.23
N ASP A 131 -1.01 13.96 -3.18
CA ASP A 131 -0.59 14.70 -1.99
C ASP A 131 -1.61 14.64 -0.85
N GLY A 132 -1.11 14.91 0.36
CA GLY A 132 -1.93 15.17 1.53
C GLY A 132 -2.55 16.57 1.48
N GLY A 133 -3.49 16.84 2.39
CA GLY A 133 -4.11 18.18 2.43
C GLY A 133 -5.44 18.28 3.17
N GLY A 134 -5.88 17.23 3.86
CA GLY A 134 -7.19 17.19 4.52
C GLY A 134 -8.31 17.49 3.52
N ILE A 135 -9.27 18.33 3.91
CA ILE A 135 -10.44 18.67 3.08
C ILE A 135 -10.10 19.18 1.67
N ARG A 136 -8.92 19.79 1.49
CA ARG A 136 -8.45 20.29 0.19
C ARG A 136 -8.17 19.16 -0.82
N GLY A 137 -8.08 17.91 -0.36
CA GLY A 137 -8.01 16.73 -1.22
C GLY A 137 -9.18 16.64 -2.22
N LEU A 138 -10.32 17.27 -1.92
CA LEU A 138 -11.43 17.40 -2.88
C LEU A 138 -11.02 18.09 -4.18
N ILE A 139 -10.10 19.06 -4.15
CA ILE A 139 -9.61 19.73 -5.37
C ILE A 139 -8.91 18.71 -6.28
N VAL A 140 -8.08 17.84 -5.68
CA VAL A 140 -7.36 16.80 -6.42
C VAL A 140 -8.34 15.74 -6.94
N MET A 141 -9.32 15.32 -6.15
CA MET A 141 -10.35 14.38 -6.61
C MET A 141 -11.18 14.95 -7.77
N GLU A 142 -11.53 16.23 -7.73
CA GLU A 142 -12.25 16.91 -8.80
C GLU A 142 -11.40 17.04 -10.09
N LEU A 143 -10.08 17.25 -9.95
CA LEU A 143 -9.14 17.21 -11.07
C LEU A 143 -9.07 15.80 -11.69
N LEU A 144 -8.93 14.76 -10.85
CA LEU A 144 -8.95 13.37 -11.31
C LEU A 144 -10.26 13.02 -12.00
N ARG A 145 -11.40 13.53 -11.51
CA ARG A 145 -12.70 13.34 -12.16
C ARG A 145 -12.75 13.96 -13.54
N LYS A 146 -12.14 15.14 -13.72
CA LYS A 146 -11.99 15.75 -15.04
C LYS A 146 -11.12 14.89 -15.96
N LEU A 147 -10.05 14.29 -15.43
CA LEU A 147 -9.21 13.36 -16.18
C LEU A 147 -9.97 12.10 -16.62
N GLU A 148 -10.76 11.48 -15.73
CA GLU A 148 -11.62 10.34 -16.09
C GLU A 148 -12.59 10.71 -17.22
N LYS A 149 -13.24 11.88 -17.14
CA LYS A 149 -14.13 12.38 -18.20
C LYS A 149 -13.44 12.61 -19.53
N MET A 150 -12.22 13.17 -19.51
CA MET A 150 -11.45 13.45 -20.73
C MET A 150 -10.93 12.18 -21.40
N THR A 151 -10.63 11.14 -20.61
CA THR A 151 -10.06 9.88 -21.11
C THR A 151 -11.11 8.79 -21.32
N ASN A 152 -12.30 8.96 -20.76
CA ASN A 152 -13.35 7.94 -20.65
C ASN A 152 -12.86 6.63 -20.03
N ARG A 153 -11.92 6.73 -19.08
CA ARG A 153 -11.29 5.60 -18.38
C ARG A 153 -11.20 5.90 -16.89
N ARG A 154 -11.23 4.86 -16.06
CA ARG A 154 -11.08 5.04 -14.61
C ARG A 154 -9.63 5.39 -14.28
N ILE A 155 -9.40 6.12 -13.19
CA ILE A 155 -8.05 6.49 -12.75
C ILE A 155 -7.14 5.27 -12.65
N PHE A 156 -7.64 4.17 -12.11
CA PHE A 156 -6.89 2.93 -11.94
C PHE A 156 -6.55 2.20 -13.25
N ASP A 157 -7.21 2.54 -14.36
CA ASP A 157 -6.85 2.04 -15.69
C ASP A 157 -5.71 2.87 -16.34
N LEU A 158 -5.48 4.10 -15.85
CA LEU A 158 -4.57 5.08 -16.46
C LEU A 158 -3.13 4.96 -15.96
N PHE A 159 -2.90 4.39 -14.78
CA PHE A 159 -1.59 4.39 -14.11
C PHE A 159 -1.17 2.97 -13.73
N ASP A 160 0.13 2.72 -13.76
CA ASP A 160 0.72 1.41 -13.41
C ASP A 160 1.00 1.33 -11.90
N ILE A 161 1.28 2.49 -11.28
CA ILE A 161 1.39 2.64 -9.83
C ILE A 161 0.71 3.93 -9.36
N VAL A 162 -0.02 3.85 -8.24
CA VAL A 162 -0.68 4.98 -7.58
C VAL A 162 -0.20 5.07 -6.13
N CYS A 163 0.35 6.22 -5.76
CA CYS A 163 0.84 6.49 -4.42
C CYS A 163 0.04 7.61 -3.76
N GLY A 164 -0.40 7.41 -2.51
CA GLY A 164 -1.17 8.39 -1.76
C GLY A 164 -0.62 8.66 -0.37
N VAL A 165 -0.80 9.88 0.12
CA VAL A 165 -0.55 10.25 1.52
C VAL A 165 -1.74 11.00 2.10
N SER A 166 -2.11 10.69 3.34
CA SER A 166 -3.22 11.32 4.05
C SER A 166 -4.53 11.29 3.23
N ALA A 167 -5.07 12.44 2.82
CA ALA A 167 -6.22 12.52 1.93
C ALA A 167 -6.05 11.72 0.62
N GLY A 168 -4.84 11.65 0.08
CA GLY A 168 -4.52 10.80 -1.06
C GLY A 168 -4.57 9.30 -0.73
N ALA A 169 -4.06 8.89 0.43
CA ALA A 169 -4.17 7.50 0.89
C ALA A 169 -5.63 7.08 1.09
N ASN A 170 -6.47 7.98 1.60
CA ASN A 170 -7.91 7.76 1.70
C ASN A 170 -8.53 7.46 0.32
N LEU A 171 -8.24 8.29 -0.69
CA LEU A 171 -8.75 8.09 -2.04
C LEU A 171 -8.27 6.77 -2.64
N VAL A 172 -6.97 6.48 -2.55
CA VAL A 172 -6.36 5.27 -3.10
C VAL A 172 -6.97 4.02 -2.46
N CYS A 173 -7.07 3.96 -1.14
CA CYS A 173 -7.66 2.82 -0.45
C CYS A 173 -9.16 2.67 -0.72
N ALA A 174 -9.90 3.77 -0.85
CA ALA A 174 -11.33 3.72 -1.19
C ALA A 174 -11.56 3.15 -2.60
N LEU A 175 -10.80 3.62 -3.59
CA LEU A 175 -10.85 3.12 -4.97
C LEU A 175 -10.39 1.66 -5.07
N ALA A 176 -9.44 1.24 -4.24
CA ALA A 176 -8.92 -0.14 -4.21
C ALA A 176 -9.74 -1.10 -3.33
N SER A 177 -10.82 -0.61 -2.70
CA SER A 177 -11.65 -1.45 -1.84
C SER A 177 -12.39 -2.52 -2.63
N GLU A 178 -12.72 -3.63 -1.97
CA GLU A 178 -13.53 -4.73 -2.53
C GLU A 178 -14.92 -4.28 -3.04
N LYS A 179 -15.36 -3.10 -2.61
CA LYS A 179 -16.64 -2.49 -2.98
C LYS A 179 -16.62 -1.88 -4.39
N ASN A 180 -15.46 -1.79 -5.03
CA ASN A 180 -15.28 -1.25 -6.39
C ASN A 180 -15.93 0.15 -6.52
N VAL A 181 -15.67 1.01 -5.53
CA VAL A 181 -16.23 2.36 -5.43
C VAL A 181 -15.69 3.24 -6.57
N THR A 182 -16.57 3.99 -7.21
CA THR A 182 -16.22 4.95 -8.27
C THR A 182 -15.63 6.24 -7.70
N LEU A 183 -14.91 7.01 -8.52
CA LEU A 183 -14.36 8.30 -8.09
C LEU A 183 -15.45 9.30 -7.66
N ASP A 184 -16.61 9.31 -8.34
CA ASP A 184 -17.74 10.16 -7.96
C ASP A 184 -18.32 9.75 -6.58
N GLU A 185 -18.43 8.46 -6.30
CA GLU A 185 -18.81 7.97 -4.98
C GLU A 185 -17.77 8.31 -3.92
N CYS A 186 -16.47 8.19 -4.22
CA CYS A 186 -15.39 8.63 -3.33
C CYS A 186 -15.53 10.12 -3.01
N ILE A 187 -15.76 10.98 -4.00
CA ILE A 187 -15.97 12.42 -3.81
C ILE A 187 -17.20 12.68 -2.93
N HIS A 188 -18.31 11.97 -3.19
CA HIS A 188 -19.54 12.12 -2.40
C HIS A 188 -19.32 11.71 -0.95
N LEU A 189 -18.70 10.55 -0.71
CA LEU A 189 -18.37 10.05 0.61
C LEU A 189 -17.41 10.98 1.33
N TYR A 190 -16.40 11.49 0.63
CA TYR A 190 -15.42 12.41 1.22
C TYR A 190 -16.09 13.72 1.66
N LYS A 191 -16.97 14.31 0.83
CA LYS A 191 -17.75 15.51 1.19
C LYS A 191 -18.65 15.25 2.39
N LYS A 192 -19.38 14.12 2.39
CA LYS A 192 -20.30 13.73 3.48
C LYS A 192 -19.56 13.52 4.80
N THR A 193 -18.52 12.69 4.78
CA THR A 193 -17.71 12.38 5.96
C THR A 193 -17.00 13.63 6.49
N SER A 194 -16.49 14.47 5.60
CA SER A 194 -15.91 15.76 5.99
C SER A 194 -16.91 16.66 6.68
N HIS A 195 -18.15 16.76 6.19
CA HIS A 195 -19.18 17.53 6.89
C HIS A 195 -19.44 16.95 8.30
N THR A 196 -19.52 15.62 8.44
CA THR A 196 -19.73 14.97 9.74
C THR A 196 -18.56 15.17 10.72
N ILE A 197 -17.31 15.12 10.24
CA ILE A 197 -16.12 15.27 11.09
C ILE A 197 -15.88 16.74 11.44
N PHE A 198 -16.11 17.67 10.49
CA PHE A 198 -15.76 19.09 10.65
C PHE A 198 -16.90 19.98 11.17
N HIS A 199 -18.16 19.55 11.18
CA HIS A 199 -19.27 20.31 11.77
C HIS A 199 -19.73 19.69 13.11
N ARG A 200 -19.13 20.14 14.22
CA ARG A 200 -19.87 20.28 15.50
C ARG A 200 -20.32 21.73 15.66
N PRO A 201 -21.59 22.01 15.98
CA PRO A 201 -22.07 23.37 16.13
C PRO A 201 -21.52 24.01 17.40
N SER A 202 -21.02 25.22 17.22
CA SER A 202 -20.60 26.16 18.24
C SER A 202 -21.72 26.45 19.24
N THR A 203 -21.50 26.17 20.53
CA THR A 203 -21.84 27.03 21.70
C THR A 203 -21.64 26.28 23.03
N LEU A 204 -22.10 25.03 23.14
CA LEU A 204 -21.97 24.23 24.37
C LEU A 204 -20.54 23.69 24.62
N ASP A 205 -19.78 23.42 23.55
CA ASP A 205 -18.39 22.96 23.65
C ASP A 205 -17.40 24.09 24.00
N LYS A 206 -17.78 25.37 23.96
CA LYS A 206 -16.89 26.47 24.39
C LYS A 206 -16.71 26.49 25.91
N LEU A 207 -17.70 26.01 26.69
CA LEU A 207 -17.63 25.93 28.14
C LEU A 207 -17.06 24.59 28.63
N ALA A 208 -17.30 23.49 27.92
CA ALA A 208 -16.69 22.19 28.20
C ALA A 208 -15.29 22.02 27.58
N GLY A 209 -14.93 22.85 26.60
CA GLY A 209 -13.68 22.75 25.84
C GLY A 209 -12.43 23.11 26.65
N ALA A 210 -12.54 23.93 27.69
CA ALA A 210 -11.41 24.24 28.57
C ALA A 210 -11.00 23.05 29.45
N SER A 211 -11.94 22.18 29.83
CA SER A 211 -11.65 20.99 30.63
C SER A 211 -11.30 19.76 29.78
N ARG A 212 -11.79 19.67 28.53
CA ARG A 212 -11.52 18.54 27.62
C ARG A 212 -10.22 18.66 26.83
N LEU A 213 -9.74 19.88 26.54
CA LEU A 213 -8.40 20.09 25.96
C LEU A 213 -7.28 19.55 26.86
N VAL A 214 -7.54 19.48 28.17
CA VAL A 214 -6.59 18.97 29.17
C VAL A 214 -6.63 17.43 29.27
N SER A 215 -7.70 16.77 28.78
CA SER A 215 -7.92 15.33 28.99
C SER A 215 -7.85 14.45 27.73
N SER A 216 -7.98 15.01 26.51
CA SER A 216 -7.85 14.21 25.27
C SER A 216 -7.14 14.99 24.16
N HIS A 217 -5.93 14.53 23.78
CA HIS A 217 -5.01 15.20 22.85
C HIS A 217 -5.41 15.10 21.36
N ALA A 218 -6.69 14.95 21.02
CA ALA A 218 -7.17 14.91 19.63
C ALA A 218 -8.44 15.76 19.45
N TYR A 219 -8.45 16.59 18.39
CA TYR A 219 -9.56 17.49 18.08
C TYR A 219 -10.79 16.75 17.52
N TYR A 220 -10.61 15.58 16.90
CA TYR A 220 -11.70 14.76 16.35
C TYR A 220 -11.89 13.45 17.11
N ASP A 221 -13.12 12.95 17.06
CA ASP A 221 -13.51 11.64 17.60
C ASP A 221 -12.91 10.52 16.73
N ALA A 222 -11.84 9.91 17.24
CA ALA A 222 -11.11 8.84 16.55
C ALA A 222 -11.99 7.60 16.31
N GLU A 223 -12.89 7.26 17.24
CA GLU A 223 -13.77 6.10 17.11
C GLU A 223 -14.78 6.30 15.98
N MET A 224 -15.36 7.50 15.88
CA MET A 224 -16.25 7.85 14.78
C MET A 224 -15.51 7.76 13.44
N TRP A 225 -14.31 8.32 13.35
CA TRP A 225 -13.51 8.28 12.13
C TRP A 225 -13.19 6.84 11.71
N GLU A 226 -12.72 6.01 12.64
CA GLU A 226 -12.46 4.60 12.39
C GLU A 226 -13.72 3.84 11.96
N GLY A 227 -14.87 4.12 12.58
CA GLY A 227 -16.15 3.54 12.19
C GLY A 227 -16.50 3.85 10.74
N LEU A 228 -16.28 5.09 10.30
CA LEU A 228 -16.49 5.50 8.91
C LEU A 228 -15.49 4.83 7.96
N LEU A 229 -14.22 4.72 8.33
CA LEU A 229 -13.21 4.02 7.52
C LEU A 229 -13.53 2.53 7.38
N LYS A 230 -13.84 1.85 8.50
CA LYS A 230 -14.27 0.44 8.52
C LYS A 230 -15.50 0.23 7.65
N LYS A 231 -16.47 1.16 7.69
CA LYS A 231 -17.68 1.11 6.88
C LYS A 231 -17.43 1.36 5.40
N HIS A 232 -16.62 2.34 5.02
CA HIS A 232 -16.52 2.78 3.62
C HIS A 232 -15.35 2.17 2.87
N VAL A 233 -14.20 1.99 3.53
CA VAL A 233 -12.98 1.44 2.94
C VAL A 233 -12.89 -0.08 3.14
N GLY A 234 -13.29 -0.58 4.31
CA GLY A 234 -13.41 -2.02 4.59
C GLY A 234 -12.17 -2.66 5.23
N TYR A 235 -12.21 -3.98 5.37
CA TYR A 235 -11.28 -4.78 6.17
C TYR A 235 -10.30 -5.61 5.36
N TRP A 236 -10.36 -5.55 4.03
CA TRP A 236 -9.35 -6.18 3.18
C TRP A 236 -7.97 -5.67 3.54
N ARG A 237 -6.98 -6.56 3.50
CA ARG A 237 -5.58 -6.14 3.63
C ARG A 237 -5.18 -5.43 2.35
N ILE A 238 -4.23 -4.51 2.43
CA ILE A 238 -3.76 -3.81 1.24
C ILE A 238 -3.25 -4.80 0.18
N ILE A 239 -2.60 -5.91 0.56
CA ILE A 239 -2.18 -6.94 -0.39
C ILE A 239 -3.34 -7.68 -1.05
N ASP A 240 -4.49 -7.82 -0.39
CA ASP A 240 -5.64 -8.52 -0.97
C ASP A 240 -6.21 -7.76 -2.18
N THR A 241 -6.00 -6.43 -2.25
CA THR A 241 -6.39 -5.63 -3.43
C THR A 241 -5.72 -6.07 -4.72
N SER A 242 -4.58 -6.78 -4.65
CA SER A 242 -3.90 -7.35 -5.82
C SER A 242 -4.72 -8.43 -6.54
N LYS A 243 -5.70 -9.04 -5.85
CA LYS A 243 -6.66 -9.98 -6.44
C LYS A 243 -7.52 -9.31 -7.51
N LEU A 244 -7.82 -8.02 -7.34
CA LEU A 244 -8.63 -7.25 -8.27
C LEU A 244 -7.82 -6.90 -9.53
N THR A 245 -8.34 -7.27 -10.70
CA THR A 245 -7.68 -7.04 -12.00
C THR A 245 -7.57 -5.57 -12.39
N HIS A 246 -8.53 -4.77 -11.94
CA HIS A 246 -8.61 -3.34 -12.23
C HIS A 246 -7.81 -2.48 -11.24
N VAL A 247 -7.20 -3.07 -10.19
CA VAL A 247 -6.40 -2.32 -9.23
C VAL A 247 -4.91 -2.38 -9.64
N PRO A 248 -4.26 -1.24 -9.88
CA PRO A 248 -2.83 -1.19 -10.22
C PRO A 248 -1.97 -1.47 -8.99
N LYS A 249 -0.66 -1.29 -9.11
CA LYS A 249 0.19 -1.25 -7.92
C LYS A 249 -0.20 -0.02 -7.10
N ILE A 250 -0.46 -0.20 -5.81
CA ILE A 250 -0.80 0.91 -4.92
C ILE A 250 0.12 0.91 -3.70
N CYS A 251 0.48 2.12 -3.27
CA CYS A 251 1.15 2.31 -2.00
C CYS A 251 0.67 3.57 -1.27
N CYS A 252 0.71 3.53 0.06
CA CYS A 252 0.29 4.63 0.91
C CYS A 252 1.36 4.93 1.97
N VAL A 253 1.60 6.21 2.25
CA VAL A 253 2.70 6.64 3.13
C VAL A 253 2.17 7.10 4.49
N SER A 254 2.80 6.64 5.57
CA SER A 254 2.65 7.19 6.92
C SER A 254 4.04 7.50 7.48
N THR A 255 4.08 8.20 8.61
CA THR A 255 5.31 8.41 9.38
C THR A 255 5.27 7.53 10.62
N THR A 256 6.31 6.74 10.86
CA THR A 256 6.47 5.97 12.09
C THR A 256 7.40 6.69 13.04
N ILE A 257 7.06 6.66 14.34
CA ILE A 257 7.92 7.12 15.42
C ILE A 257 8.41 5.88 16.17
N CYS A 258 9.74 5.73 16.23
CA CYS A 258 10.39 4.73 17.08
C CYS A 258 11.47 5.45 17.88
N ASP A 259 11.30 5.49 19.20
CA ASP A 259 12.17 6.22 20.14
C ASP A 259 12.40 7.69 19.74
N GLN A 260 13.58 8.00 19.18
CA GLN A 260 13.99 9.34 18.75
C GLN A 260 14.10 9.45 17.22
N HIS A 261 13.59 8.48 16.47
CA HIS A 261 13.69 8.43 15.01
C HIS A 261 12.30 8.48 14.38
N ILE A 262 12.20 9.32 13.35
CA ILE A 262 11.02 9.44 12.51
C ILE A 262 11.38 8.94 11.11
N ASP A 263 10.62 7.96 10.63
CA ASP A 263 10.85 7.34 9.34
C ASP A 263 9.55 7.25 8.54
N ALA A 264 9.67 7.13 7.22
CA ALA A 264 8.52 6.84 6.38
C ALA A 264 8.24 5.34 6.35
N HIS A 265 6.97 5.00 6.54
CA HIS A 265 6.46 3.65 6.40
C HIS A 265 5.48 3.58 5.24
N VAL A 266 5.72 2.64 4.33
CA VAL A 266 4.99 2.52 3.07
C VAL A 266 4.16 1.24 3.07
N PHE A 267 2.85 1.39 3.13
CA PHE A 267 1.90 0.28 2.96
C PHE A 267 1.76 -0.03 1.48
N ARG A 268 1.83 -1.31 1.06
CA ARG A 268 1.91 -1.71 -0.35
C ARG A 268 0.97 -2.86 -0.68
N ASN A 269 0.37 -2.88 -1.87
CA ASN A 269 -0.34 -4.07 -2.37
C ASN A 269 0.56 -5.05 -3.15
N TYR A 270 1.87 -4.95 -2.95
CA TYR A 270 2.87 -5.74 -3.65
C TYR A 270 4.03 -6.10 -2.73
N THR A 271 4.75 -7.15 -3.14
CA THR A 271 6.10 -7.43 -2.67
C THR A 271 7.08 -7.25 -3.81
N PHE A 272 8.35 -7.02 -3.49
CA PHE A 272 9.37 -6.80 -4.50
C PHE A 272 9.89 -8.12 -5.08
N PRO A 273 10.45 -8.09 -6.30
CA PRO A 273 11.21 -9.21 -6.84
C PRO A 273 12.30 -9.68 -5.87
N LEU A 274 12.70 -10.95 -6.00
CA LEU A 274 13.79 -11.52 -5.19
C LEU A 274 15.04 -10.63 -5.27
N ASN A 275 15.68 -10.42 -4.11
CA ASN A 275 16.87 -9.58 -3.93
C ASN A 275 16.67 -8.07 -4.18
N VAL A 276 15.43 -7.61 -4.33
CA VAL A 276 15.13 -6.17 -4.36
C VAL A 276 14.49 -5.77 -3.04
N GLN A 277 14.96 -4.66 -2.46
CA GLN A 277 14.42 -4.08 -1.24
C GLN A 277 14.22 -2.58 -1.41
N SER A 278 13.17 -2.07 -0.78
CA SER A 278 12.98 -0.62 -0.67
C SER A 278 13.81 -0.07 0.47
N VAL A 279 14.25 1.18 0.32
CA VAL A 279 14.88 1.94 1.42
C VAL A 279 13.86 2.34 2.47
N TYR A 280 12.57 2.35 2.11
CA TYR A 280 11.49 2.64 3.03
C TYR A 280 10.99 1.36 3.67
N ALA A 281 10.92 1.37 5.00
CA ALA A 281 10.19 0.35 5.75
C ALA A 281 8.75 0.25 5.24
N GLY A 282 8.13 -0.91 5.45
CA GLY A 282 6.69 -0.99 5.26
C GLY A 282 6.13 -2.38 5.34
N SER A 283 4.81 -2.45 5.20
CA SER A 283 4.04 -3.68 5.35
C SER A 283 2.99 -3.80 4.25
N HIS A 284 2.45 -5.01 4.12
CA HIS A 284 1.39 -5.33 3.16
C HIS A 284 0.22 -6.08 3.83
N THR A 285 0.32 -6.29 5.14
CA THR A 285 -0.60 -7.03 6.02
C THR A 285 -1.69 -6.15 6.61
N ALA A 286 -1.46 -4.84 6.72
CA ALA A 286 -2.41 -3.89 7.26
C ALA A 286 -3.71 -3.85 6.45
N ARG A 287 -4.84 -3.70 7.14
CA ARG A 287 -6.16 -3.51 6.53
C ARG A 287 -6.26 -2.12 5.91
N LEU A 288 -7.03 -1.97 4.85
CA LEU A 288 -7.17 -0.68 4.16
C LEU A 288 -7.63 0.44 5.10
N TRP A 289 -8.56 0.17 6.03
CA TRP A 289 -8.96 1.18 7.03
C TRP A 289 -7.82 1.56 7.99
N GLU A 290 -6.95 0.61 8.36
CA GLU A 290 -5.77 0.83 9.21
C GLU A 290 -4.72 1.67 8.46
N VAL A 291 -4.50 1.36 7.17
CA VAL A 291 -3.61 2.13 6.29
C VAL A 291 -4.04 3.60 6.22
N VAL A 292 -5.33 3.86 5.99
CA VAL A 292 -5.85 5.22 5.96
C VAL A 292 -5.73 5.88 7.33
N ARG A 293 -6.10 5.19 8.41
CA ARG A 293 -6.03 5.71 9.78
C ARG A 293 -4.60 6.09 10.19
N ALA A 294 -3.62 5.27 9.83
CA ALA A 294 -2.19 5.53 10.03
C ALA A 294 -1.73 6.75 9.22
N SER A 295 -2.07 6.78 7.92
CA SER A 295 -1.65 7.84 7.00
C SER A 295 -2.30 9.20 7.28
N THR A 296 -3.47 9.24 7.92
CA THR A 296 -4.19 10.47 8.30
C THR A 296 -4.06 10.84 9.78
N ALA A 297 -3.16 10.20 10.53
CA ALA A 297 -2.95 10.45 11.97
C ALA A 297 -2.27 11.80 12.22
N ALA A 298 -2.90 12.89 11.77
CA ALA A 298 -2.33 14.22 11.82
C ALA A 298 -2.29 14.69 13.28
N PRO A 299 -1.11 15.13 13.78
CA PRO A 299 -0.99 15.68 15.11
C PRO A 299 -2.02 16.78 15.36
N ALA A 300 -2.55 16.83 16.58
CA ALA A 300 -3.67 17.66 17.01
C ALA A 300 -5.05 17.33 16.43
N TYR A 301 -5.18 16.64 15.28
CA TYR A 301 -6.47 16.34 14.68
C TYR A 301 -7.03 14.97 15.07
N PHE A 302 -6.29 13.89 14.81
CA PHE A 302 -6.79 12.52 15.02
C PHE A 302 -6.01 11.72 16.07
N GLY A 303 -4.87 12.25 16.53
CA GLY A 303 -3.96 11.53 17.43
C GLY A 303 -3.24 10.37 16.74
N ASP A 304 -2.16 9.94 17.37
CA ASP A 304 -1.29 8.87 16.89
C ASP A 304 -2.05 7.55 16.79
N PHE A 305 -1.58 6.64 15.93
CA PHE A 305 -2.21 5.34 15.71
C PHE A 305 -1.21 4.20 15.90
N GLN A 306 -1.47 3.32 16.87
CA GLN A 306 -0.64 2.16 17.10
C GLN A 306 -1.02 1.03 16.13
N LEU A 307 -0.07 0.56 15.33
CA LEU A 307 -0.25 -0.55 14.39
C LEU A 307 1.00 -1.41 14.37
N GLU A 308 0.85 -2.73 14.48
CA GLU A 308 1.96 -3.70 14.38
C GLU A 308 3.16 -3.38 15.30
N GLY A 309 2.90 -2.82 16.48
CA GLY A 309 3.95 -2.44 17.45
C GLY A 309 4.64 -1.11 17.15
N GLN A 310 4.25 -0.40 16.09
CA GLN A 310 4.75 0.92 15.71
C GLN A 310 3.71 2.01 15.96
N LEU A 311 4.18 3.20 16.30
CA LEU A 311 3.35 4.39 16.44
C LEU A 311 3.35 5.16 15.12
N HIS A 312 2.18 5.30 14.49
CA HIS A 312 2.01 5.99 13.22
C HIS A 312 1.42 7.40 13.39
N GLN A 313 1.93 8.32 12.58
CA GLN A 313 1.46 9.67 12.36
C GLN A 313 1.23 9.94 10.86
N ASP A 314 0.56 11.06 10.56
CA ASP A 314 0.28 11.47 9.20
C ASP A 314 1.56 11.52 8.36
N GLY A 315 1.55 10.85 7.21
CA GLY A 315 2.70 10.78 6.33
C GLY A 315 3.12 12.16 5.77
N GLY A 316 2.22 13.14 5.84
CA GLY A 316 2.47 14.53 5.49
C GLY A 316 3.50 15.24 6.38
N ILE A 317 3.84 14.66 7.54
CA ILE A 317 4.93 15.18 8.39
C ILE A 317 6.28 15.09 7.67
N LEU A 318 6.54 13.98 6.96
CA LEU A 318 7.78 13.78 6.21
C LEU A 318 7.60 13.94 4.69
N TYR A 319 6.52 13.41 4.13
CA TYR A 319 6.29 13.29 2.69
C TYR A 319 4.86 13.69 2.32
N ASN A 320 4.50 14.98 2.48
CA ASN A 320 3.18 15.48 2.04
C ASN A 320 2.97 15.35 0.52
N ASN A 321 4.05 15.32 -0.25
CA ASN A 321 4.04 14.92 -1.65
C ASN A 321 4.84 13.62 -1.79
N PRO A 322 4.20 12.46 -2.04
CA PRO A 322 4.86 11.17 -2.02
C PRO A 322 5.49 10.82 -3.39
N THR A 323 5.76 11.79 -4.27
CA THR A 323 6.29 11.52 -5.62
C THR A 323 7.64 10.81 -5.58
N THR A 324 8.54 11.23 -4.69
CA THR A 324 9.86 10.60 -4.54
C THR A 324 9.75 9.16 -4.07
N VAL A 325 8.85 8.89 -3.12
CA VAL A 325 8.51 7.53 -2.67
C VAL A 325 7.96 6.71 -3.84
N ALA A 326 7.00 7.26 -4.60
CA ALA A 326 6.38 6.57 -5.72
C ALA A 326 7.39 6.20 -6.82
N ILE A 327 8.32 7.10 -7.16
CA ILE A 327 9.39 6.85 -8.14
C ILE A 327 10.34 5.77 -7.63
N HIS A 328 10.73 5.82 -6.36
CA HIS A 328 11.60 4.80 -5.75
C HIS A 328 10.95 3.42 -5.81
N GLU A 329 9.69 3.33 -5.38
CA GLU A 329 8.91 2.10 -5.38
C GLU A 329 8.72 1.53 -6.80
N ALA A 330 8.46 2.40 -7.78
CA ALA A 330 8.37 2.02 -9.19
C ALA A 330 9.69 1.42 -9.71
N LYS A 331 10.84 2.02 -9.38
CA LYS A 331 12.16 1.48 -9.75
C LYS A 331 12.47 0.14 -9.08
N CYS A 332 11.98 -0.09 -7.87
CA CYS A 332 12.11 -1.39 -7.22
C CYS A 332 11.21 -2.46 -7.90
N LEU A 333 10.02 -2.08 -8.38
CA LEU A 333 9.12 -2.99 -9.09
C LEU A 333 9.60 -3.33 -10.50
N TRP A 334 10.15 -2.34 -11.21
CA TRP A 334 10.61 -2.45 -12.60
C TRP A 334 12.05 -1.93 -12.75
N PRO A 335 13.07 -2.63 -12.21
CA PRO A 335 14.45 -2.15 -12.16
C PRO A 335 15.12 -1.98 -13.54
N ASN A 336 14.57 -2.63 -14.57
CA ASN A 336 15.09 -2.60 -15.93
C ASN A 336 14.43 -1.54 -16.81
N GLU A 337 13.37 -0.89 -16.34
CA GLU A 337 12.64 0.15 -17.07
C GLU A 337 13.31 1.51 -16.82
N ARG A 338 13.40 2.34 -17.86
CA ARG A 338 14.13 3.61 -17.84
C ARG A 338 13.23 4.82 -17.62
#